data_AF-A0AAD0MYI1-F1
#
_entry.id   AF-A0AAD0MYI1-F1
#
_cell.length_a   1.000
_cell.length_b   1.000
_cell.length_c   1.000
_cell.angle_alpha   90.00
_cell.angle_beta   90.00
_cell.angle_gamma   90.00
#
_symmetry.space_group_name_H-M   'P 1'
#
loop_
_entity.id
_entity.type
_entity.pdbx_description
1 polymer ?
#
loop_
_entity_poly.entity_id
_entity_poly.type
_entity_poly.pdbx_seq_one_letter_code
_entity_poly.pdbx_strand_id
1 'polypeptide(L)'
;MYFPVLLIQATKVAFQGRISGYLLDARPVGAAFKAAMFFDVHQRSENGDTVVTDDLAAIEEEHGYSIALTVRGERYVIVSLLMFMTENIDGAEETVVLSMSRGPQLVS
;
A
#
# COMPACT_ATOMS: atom_id res chain seq x y z
N MET A 1 -5.33 -14.42 14.88
CA MET A 1 -5.22 -13.08 14.29
C MET A 1 -6.21 -12.99 13.14
N TYR A 2 -7.07 -11.96 13.10
CA TYR A 2 -8.00 -11.73 12.00
C TYR A 2 -7.37 -10.72 11.04
N PHE A 3 -7.33 -11.06 9.76
CA PHE A 3 -6.76 -10.19 8.73
C PHE A 3 -7.88 -9.59 7.87
N PRO A 4 -7.72 -8.33 7.41
CA PRO A 4 -8.65 -7.73 6.46
C PRO A 4 -8.84 -8.59 5.21
N VAL A 5 -10.07 -8.71 4.71
CA VAL A 5 -10.38 -9.54 3.53
C VAL A 5 -9.53 -9.13 2.33
N LEU A 6 -9.37 -7.82 2.08
CA LEU A 6 -8.56 -7.30 0.98
C LEU A 6 -7.10 -7.77 1.05
N LEU A 7 -6.53 -7.79 2.25
CA LEU A 7 -5.18 -8.28 2.49
C LEU A 7 -5.08 -9.78 2.16
N ILE A 8 -6.04 -10.59 2.61
CA ILE A 8 -6.08 -12.03 2.30
C ILE A 8 -6.31 -12.31 0.82
N GLN A 9 -6.98 -11.42 0.08
CA GLN A 9 -7.14 -11.57 -1.36
C GLN A 9 -5.84 -11.24 -2.09
N ALA A 10 -5.14 -10.17 -1.70
CA ALA A 10 -3.86 -9.80 -2.29
C ALA A 10 -2.83 -10.92 -2.16
N THR A 11 -2.78 -11.64 -1.02
CA THR A 11 -1.82 -12.74 -0.82
C THR A 11 -2.07 -13.98 -1.68
N LYS A 12 -3.24 -14.08 -2.32
CA LYS A 12 -3.57 -15.19 -3.24
C LYS A 12 -3.11 -14.91 -4.68
N VAL A 13 -2.68 -13.69 -4.98
CA VAL A 13 -2.20 -13.31 -6.31
C VAL A 13 -0.76 -13.76 -6.48
N ALA A 14 -0.47 -14.37 -7.62
CA ALA A 14 0.89 -14.77 -7.98
C ALA A 14 1.61 -13.61 -8.68
N PHE A 15 2.22 -12.72 -7.88
CA PHE A 15 2.99 -11.60 -8.40
C PHE A 15 4.32 -12.02 -9.03
N GLN A 16 4.83 -11.21 -9.95
CA GLN A 16 6.13 -11.34 -10.55
C GLN A 16 7.21 -11.02 -9.51
N GLY A 17 8.11 -11.97 -9.28
CA GLY A 17 9.16 -11.81 -8.29
C GLY A 17 8.67 -11.88 -6.84
N ARG A 18 9.61 -11.70 -5.91
CA ARG A 18 9.32 -11.84 -4.48
C ARG A 18 8.75 -10.55 -3.92
N ILE A 19 7.58 -10.63 -3.29
CA ILE A 19 7.00 -9.55 -2.50
C ILE A 19 7.67 -9.51 -1.12
N SER A 20 8.16 -8.34 -0.74
CA SER A 20 8.78 -8.06 0.56
C SER A 20 7.74 -7.88 1.66
N GLY A 21 6.54 -7.41 1.33
CA GLY A 21 5.41 -7.29 2.26
C GLY A 21 4.19 -6.60 1.63
N TYR A 22 3.15 -6.43 2.43
CA TYR A 22 1.87 -5.84 2.03
C TYR A 22 1.58 -4.62 2.89
N LEU A 23 1.23 -3.50 2.25
CA LEU A 23 1.00 -2.23 2.90
C LEU A 23 -0.49 -1.92 2.95
N LEU A 24 -1.03 -1.81 4.16
CA LEU A 24 -2.39 -1.36 4.41
C LEU A 24 -2.37 0.10 4.89
N ASP A 25 -3.32 0.88 4.39
CA ASP A 25 -3.48 2.30 4.65
C ASP A 25 -2.20 3.09 4.39
N ALA A 26 -1.56 2.74 3.26
CA ALA A 26 -0.36 3.39 2.78
C ALA A 26 -0.62 4.86 2.52
N ARG A 27 0.36 5.71 2.85
CA ARG A 27 0.28 7.17 2.68
C ARG A 27 1.65 7.67 2.23
N PRO A 28 1.73 8.53 1.20
CA PRO A 28 3.01 9.11 0.80
C PRO A 28 3.62 9.91 1.96
N VAL A 29 4.93 9.75 2.16
CA VAL A 29 5.73 10.57 3.09
C VAL A 29 7.08 10.85 2.43
N GLY A 30 7.24 12.07 1.91
CA GLY A 30 8.40 12.39 1.07
C GLY A 30 8.44 11.48 -0.16
N ALA A 31 9.57 10.80 -0.37
CA ALA A 31 9.75 9.83 -1.46
C ALA A 31 9.42 8.38 -1.05
N ALA A 32 8.79 8.16 0.11
CA ALA A 32 8.49 6.83 0.68
C ALA A 32 7.00 6.65 0.98
N PHE A 33 6.61 5.46 1.46
CA PHE A 33 5.29 5.20 2.03
C PHE A 33 5.36 4.94 3.54
N LYS A 34 4.42 5.50 4.29
CA LYS A 34 4.10 5.10 5.66
C LYS A 34 2.83 4.23 5.65
N ALA A 35 2.86 3.06 6.26
CA ALA A 35 1.73 2.13 6.23
C ALA A 35 1.77 1.13 7.41
N ALA A 36 0.68 0.38 7.60
CA ALA A 36 0.72 -0.85 8.38
C ALA A 36 1.26 -1.99 7.52
N MET A 37 2.31 -2.66 8.00
CA MET A 37 3.00 -3.76 7.32
C MET A 37 2.36 -5.11 7.63
N PHE A 38 2.24 -5.95 6.62
CA PHE A 38 1.81 -7.35 6.78
C PHE A 38 2.68 -8.29 5.94
N PHE A 39 2.92 -9.48 6.49
CA PHE A 39 3.70 -10.56 5.87
C PHE A 39 5.11 -10.11 5.44
N ASP A 40 5.81 -9.37 6.29
CA ASP A 40 7.20 -8.97 6.04
C ASP A 40 8.10 -10.20 5.93
N VAL A 41 8.60 -10.44 4.73
CA VAL A 41 9.39 -11.63 4.43
C VAL A 41 10.79 -11.56 5.06
N HIS A 42 11.22 -10.37 5.42
CA HIS A 42 12.52 -10.13 6.08
C HIS A 42 12.44 -10.26 7.60
N GLN A 43 11.24 -10.42 8.17
CA GLN A 43 11.00 -10.56 9.62
C GLN A 43 11.57 -9.39 10.44
N ARG A 44 11.54 -8.17 9.88
CA ARG A 44 11.91 -6.92 10.56
C ARG A 44 10.73 -6.29 11.29
N SER A 45 9.50 -6.63 10.89
CA SER A 45 8.27 -6.08 11.44
C SER A 45 7.21 -7.18 11.66
N GLU A 46 6.45 -7.05 12.74
CA GLU A 46 5.28 -7.89 12.98
C GLU A 46 4.08 -7.42 12.15
N ASN A 47 3.09 -8.30 12.00
CA ASN A 47 1.85 -7.95 11.29
C ASN A 47 1.09 -6.82 12.00
N GLY A 48 0.87 -5.72 11.29
CA GLY A 48 0.20 -4.53 11.78
C GLY A 48 1.15 -3.42 12.24
N ASP A 49 2.46 -3.67 12.31
CA ASP A 49 3.44 -2.65 12.66
C ASP A 49 3.40 -1.49 11.66
N THR A 50 3.52 -0.27 12.19
CA THR A 50 3.65 0.92 11.34
C THR A 50 5.09 1.04 10.88
N VAL A 51 5.29 1.03 9.56
CA VAL A 51 6.60 1.18 8.93
C VAL A 51 6.65 2.43 8.07
N VAL A 52 7.87 2.87 7.76
CA VAL A 52 8.16 3.76 6.63
C VAL A 52 9.10 2.97 5.71
N THR A 53 8.74 2.85 4.44
CA THR A 53 9.59 2.18 3.45
C THR A 53 10.86 2.99 3.20
N ASP A 54 11.87 2.36 2.61
CA ASP A 54 12.91 3.12 1.92
C ASP A 54 12.32 3.93 0.75
N ASP A 55 13.09 4.88 0.21
CA ASP A 55 12.68 5.70 -0.93
C ASP A 55 12.24 4.83 -2.11
N LEU A 56 11.19 5.28 -2.79
CA LEU A 56 10.63 4.62 -3.95
C LEU A 56 11.45 4.93 -5.19
N ALA A 57 11.84 3.87 -5.91
CA ALA A 57 12.37 3.97 -7.26
C ALA A 57 11.24 4.08 -8.28
N ALA A 58 10.16 3.34 -8.09
CA ALA A 58 9.01 3.32 -8.99
C ALA A 58 7.74 2.80 -8.29
N ILE A 59 6.59 3.03 -8.93
CA ILE A 59 5.34 2.34 -8.65
C ILE A 59 4.89 1.66 -9.94
N GLU A 60 4.70 0.36 -9.89
CA GLU A 60 4.25 -0.48 -11.02
C GLU A 60 2.80 -0.93 -10.79
N GLU A 61 2.11 -1.34 -11.85
CA GLU A 61 0.78 -1.97 -11.74
C GLU A 61 0.86 -3.44 -12.15
N GLU A 62 0.35 -4.32 -11.30
CA GLU A 62 0.33 -5.76 -11.53
C GLU A 62 -0.96 -6.39 -11.01
N HIS A 63 -1.70 -7.10 -11.88
CA HIS A 63 -2.98 -7.73 -11.52
C HIS A 63 -3.99 -6.77 -10.86
N GLY A 64 -3.93 -5.48 -11.22
CA GLY A 64 -4.78 -4.42 -10.67
C GLY A 64 -4.31 -3.87 -9.31
N TYR A 65 -3.19 -4.35 -8.76
CA TYR A 65 -2.56 -3.79 -7.57
C TYR A 65 -1.42 -2.86 -7.94
N SER A 66 -1.19 -1.83 -7.13
CA SER A 66 0.03 -1.01 -7.21
C SER A 66 1.14 -1.68 -6.41
N ILE A 67 2.31 -1.82 -7.04
CA ILE A 67 3.52 -2.39 -6.45
C ILE A 67 4.53 -1.26 -6.25
N ALA A 68 4.84 -0.93 -5.01
CA ALA A 68 5.90 0.01 -4.68
C ALA A 68 7.26 -0.69 -4.73
N LEU A 69 8.14 -0.23 -5.62
CA LEU A 69 9.52 -0.70 -5.73
C LEU A 69 10.44 0.31 -5.06
N THR A 70 11.18 -0.11 -4.04
CA THR A 70 12.16 0.76 -3.37
C THR A 70 13.49 0.79 -4.11
N VAL A 71 14.32 1.79 -3.84
CA VAL A 71 15.69 1.91 -4.37
C VAL A 71 16.61 0.75 -3.97
N ARG A 72 16.23 -0.03 -2.94
CA ARG A 72 16.94 -1.24 -2.51
C ARG A 72 16.39 -2.53 -3.14
N GLY A 73 15.41 -2.41 -4.04
CA GLY A 73 14.78 -3.52 -4.73
C GLY A 73 13.70 -4.23 -3.92
N GLU A 74 13.23 -3.65 -2.81
CA GLU A 74 12.11 -4.23 -2.06
C GLU A 74 10.80 -3.95 -2.79
N ARG A 75 9.93 -4.94 -2.85
CA ARG A 75 8.65 -4.87 -3.57
C ARG A 75 7.50 -4.98 -2.58
N TYR A 76 6.67 -3.95 -2.51
CA TYR A 76 5.54 -3.91 -1.60
C TYR A 76 4.21 -3.81 -2.35
N VAL A 77 3.27 -4.69 -2.01
CA VAL A 77 1.91 -4.61 -2.56
C VAL A 77 1.14 -3.57 -1.76
N ILE A 78 0.63 -2.53 -2.41
CA ILE A 78 -0.26 -1.54 -1.79
C ILE A 78 -1.69 -2.10 -1.81
N VAL A 79 -2.21 -2.46 -0.64
CA VAL A 79 -3.56 -3.02 -0.46
C VAL A 79 -4.60 -1.91 -0.34
N SER A 80 -4.28 -0.85 0.40
CA SER A 80 -5.05 0.39 0.44
C SER A 80 -4.12 1.60 0.52
N LEU A 81 -4.56 2.70 -0.09
CA LEU A 81 -3.87 3.97 -0.17
C LEU A 81 -4.80 5.07 0.36
N LEU A 82 -4.27 5.92 1.24
CA LEU A 82 -4.92 7.15 1.70
C LEU A 82 -4.23 8.34 1.03
N MET A 83 -5.00 9.16 0.33
CA MET A 83 -4.55 10.44 -0.19
C MET A 83 -5.17 11.58 0.62
N PHE A 84 -4.33 12.53 1.00
CA PHE A 84 -4.73 13.74 1.70
C PHE A 84 -4.56 14.88 0.70
N MET A 85 -5.64 15.58 0.42
CA MET A 85 -5.67 16.72 -0.49
C MET A 85 -6.24 17.92 0.25
N THR A 86 -5.81 19.10 -0.15
CA THR A 86 -6.38 20.34 0.36
C THR A 86 -7.22 20.98 -0.73
N GLU A 87 -8.50 21.21 -0.44
CA GLU A 87 -9.46 21.76 -1.39
C GLU A 87 -10.10 23.04 -0.83
N ASN A 88 -10.48 23.97 -1.71
CA ASN A 88 -11.29 25.12 -1.32
C ASN A 88 -12.76 24.77 -1.49
N ILE A 89 -13.49 24.63 -0.38
CA ILE A 89 -14.91 24.32 -0.35
C ILE A 89 -15.63 25.51 0.29
N ASP A 90 -16.52 26.16 -0.46
CA ASP A 90 -17.26 27.36 -0.03
C ASP A 90 -16.38 28.50 0.54
N GLY A 91 -15.16 28.62 0.02
CA GLY A 91 -14.20 29.66 0.43
C GLY A 91 -13.40 29.33 1.70
N ALA A 92 -13.53 28.13 2.24
CA ALA A 92 -12.68 27.60 3.31
C ALA A 92 -11.73 26.52 2.77
N GLU A 93 -10.51 26.51 3.29
CA GLU A 93 -9.52 25.47 2.98
C GLU A 93 -9.80 24.24 3.85
N GLU A 94 -10.18 23.12 3.21
CA GLU A 94 -10.53 21.87 3.87
C GLU A 94 -9.58 20.74 3.46
N THR A 95 -9.24 19.86 4.40
CA THR A 95 -8.51 18.63 4.11
C THR A 95 -9.48 17.52 3.72
N VAL A 96 -9.38 17.06 2.48
CA VAL A 96 -10.12 15.92 1.94
C VAL A 96 -9.25 14.66 2.04
N VAL A 97 -9.82 13.58 2.58
CA VAL A 97 -9.16 12.28 2.67
C VAL A 97 -9.84 11.30 1.73
N LEU A 98 -9.10 10.86 0.70
CA LEU A 98 -9.55 9.84 -0.23
C LEU A 98 -8.95 8.50 0.19
N SER A 99 -9.82 7.53 0.49
CA SER A 99 -9.42 6.15 0.75
C SER A 99 -9.66 5.31 -0.50
N MET A 100 -8.58 4.72 -1.01
CA MET A 100 -8.62 3.85 -2.18
C MET A 100 -8.17 2.47 -1.75
N SER A 101 -9.11 1.54 -1.75
CA SER A 101 -8.83 0.13 -1.52
C SER A 101 -9.20 -0.65 -2.78
N ARG A 102 -8.25 -1.39 -3.36
CA ARG A 102 -8.56 -2.30 -4.46
C ARG A 102 -8.67 -3.72 -3.91
N GLY A 103 -9.83 -4.34 -4.11
CA GLY A 103 -9.99 -5.80 -4.08
C GLY A 103 -9.81 -6.36 -5.49
N PRO A 104 -9.69 -7.69 -5.65
CA PRO A 104 -9.67 -8.30 -6.98
C PRO A 104 -10.94 -7.88 -7.74
N GLN A 105 -10.79 -7.46 -9.00
CA GLN A 105 -11.92 -7.40 -9.91
C GLN A 105 -12.46 -8.84 -10.02
N LEU A 106 -13.74 -9.04 -9.68
CA LEU A 106 -14.45 -10.23 -10.09
C LEU A 106 -14.42 -10.20 -11.63
N VAL A 107 -13.58 -11.05 -12.23
CA VAL A 107 -13.72 -11.35 -13.65
C VAL A 107 -15.07 -12.04 -13.78
N SER A 108 -16.05 -11.34 -14.36
CA SER A 108 -17.35 -11.90 -14.73
C SER A 108 -17.19 -12.96 -15.81
#